data_AF-A0A920TGI2-F1
#
_entry.id   AF-A0A920TGI2-F1
#
_cell.length_a   1.000
_cell.length_b   1.000
_cell.length_c   1.000
_cell.angle_alpha   90.00
_cell.angle_beta   90.00
_cell.angle_gamma   90.00
#
_symmetry.space_group_name_H-M   'P 1'
#
loop_
_entity.id
_entity.type
_entity.pdbx_description
1 polymer ?
#
loop_
_entity_poly.entity_id
_entity_poly.type
_entity_poly.pdbx_seq_one_letter_code
_entity_poly.pdbx_strand_id
1 'polypeptide(L)'
;MLTAERDDTDKLSTYVADARRMGIEVLPPNVNDSKLDFHVQESNDGNNAVRFGLCAVKNVGEGAVIEILRARSEHGSFNNLDDFCTHVDLRKVGKRALDSLVKVGALDMFEERNKLLGSIEQLVGASSAIHKAKEVGQISMFDILPEDVGTEKIDLVDDVDDFSPKQLRKWEKDLVGVYISDHPLLANIAQIEDIITAYSIDLSDMDGKIVTLAGTIATFEYTLLRKVIQWLLSL
;
A
#
# COMPACT_ATOMS: atom_id res chain seq x y z
N MET A 1 -9.13 -4.08 -16.58
CA MET A 1 -8.55 -5.35 -16.09
C MET A 1 -8.14 -5.23 -14.64
N LEU A 2 -7.30 -4.26 -14.25
CA LEU A 2 -6.91 -4.02 -12.85
C LEU A 2 -8.09 -3.92 -11.87
N THR A 3 -9.14 -3.16 -12.22
CA THR A 3 -10.36 -3.05 -11.40
C THR A 3 -11.12 -4.37 -11.25
N ALA A 4 -11.13 -5.22 -12.29
CA ALA A 4 -11.93 -6.44 -12.31
C ALA A 4 -11.32 -7.56 -11.46
N GLU A 5 -10.01 -7.49 -11.17
CA GLU A 5 -9.25 -8.53 -10.47
C GLU A 5 -8.67 -7.97 -9.15
N ARG A 6 -9.29 -6.91 -8.61
CA ARG A 6 -8.82 -6.19 -7.41
C ARG A 6 -8.76 -7.05 -6.14
N ASP A 7 -9.58 -8.11 -6.09
CA ASP A 7 -9.65 -9.02 -4.95
C ASP A 7 -8.66 -10.20 -5.05
N ASP A 8 -8.02 -10.38 -6.22
CA ASP A 8 -7.00 -11.41 -6.47
C ASP A 8 -5.61 -10.74 -6.53
N THR A 9 -4.92 -10.71 -5.39
CA THR A 9 -3.59 -10.09 -5.26
C THR A 9 -2.54 -10.69 -6.19
N ASP A 10 -2.66 -11.98 -6.57
CA ASP A 10 -1.69 -12.62 -7.44
C ASP A 10 -1.87 -12.13 -8.88
N LYS A 11 -3.11 -12.13 -9.39
CA LYS A 11 -3.39 -11.57 -10.72
C LYS A 11 -3.18 -10.07 -10.80
N LEU A 12 -3.55 -9.33 -9.77
CA LEU A 12 -3.32 -7.89 -9.70
C LEU A 12 -1.82 -7.58 -9.82
N SER A 13 -0.98 -8.41 -9.20
CA SER A 13 0.47 -8.27 -9.31
C SER A 13 1.00 -8.45 -10.73
N THR A 14 0.43 -9.40 -11.47
CA THR A 14 0.73 -9.62 -12.88
C THR A 14 0.33 -8.41 -13.74
N TYR A 15 -0.89 -7.91 -13.60
CA TYR A 15 -1.34 -6.77 -14.40
C TYR A 15 -0.57 -5.48 -14.13
N VAL A 16 -0.14 -5.25 -12.89
CA VAL A 16 0.72 -4.11 -12.56
C VAL A 16 2.10 -4.27 -13.19
N ALA A 17 2.66 -5.49 -13.20
CA ALA A 17 3.93 -5.76 -13.87
C ALA A 17 3.82 -5.53 -15.39
N ASP A 18 2.72 -5.96 -16.01
CA ASP A 18 2.48 -5.75 -17.44
C ASP A 18 2.29 -4.27 -17.78
N ALA A 19 1.55 -3.51 -16.96
CA ALA A 19 1.42 -2.06 -17.14
C ALA A 19 2.80 -1.37 -17.12
N ARG A 20 3.66 -1.73 -16.15
CA ARG A 20 5.02 -1.19 -16.05
C ARG A 20 5.89 -1.57 -17.25
N ARG A 21 5.77 -2.81 -17.77
CA ARG A 21 6.47 -3.25 -18.99
C ARG A 21 6.04 -2.49 -20.23
N MET A 22 4.78 -2.07 -20.29
CA MET A 22 4.25 -1.21 -21.35
C MET A 22 4.66 0.26 -21.21
N GLY A 23 5.49 0.59 -20.21
CA GLY A 23 5.92 1.97 -19.92
C GLY A 23 4.83 2.81 -19.24
N ILE A 24 3.76 2.18 -18.74
CA ILE A 24 2.70 2.87 -18.00
C ILE A 24 3.10 2.91 -16.54
N GLU A 25 3.26 4.13 -16.01
CA GLU A 25 3.55 4.33 -14.60
C GLU A 25 2.36 3.91 -13.74
N VAL A 26 2.64 3.23 -12.63
CA VAL A 26 1.62 2.82 -11.65
C VAL A 26 1.92 3.51 -10.33
N LEU A 27 1.11 4.51 -9.99
CA LEU A 27 1.29 5.40 -8.85
C LEU A 27 0.74 4.78 -7.55
N PRO A 28 1.40 5.01 -6.40
CA PRO A 28 0.95 4.53 -5.10
C PRO A 28 -0.48 4.97 -4.76
N PRO A 29 -1.18 4.24 -3.88
CA PRO A 29 -2.43 4.73 -3.31
C PRO A 29 -2.17 6.05 -2.57
N ASN A 30 -3.13 6.96 -2.59
CA ASN A 30 -3.06 8.25 -1.91
C ASN A 30 -4.48 8.71 -1.53
N VAL A 31 -4.71 9.11 -0.28
CA VAL A 31 -6.07 9.46 0.17
C VAL A 31 -6.67 10.70 -0.52
N ASN A 32 -5.85 11.57 -1.10
CA ASN A 32 -6.30 12.76 -1.85
C ASN A 32 -6.53 12.48 -3.34
N ASP A 33 -5.76 11.58 -3.95
CA ASP A 33 -5.86 11.34 -5.40
C ASP A 33 -6.60 10.05 -5.75
N SER A 34 -6.42 8.98 -4.97
CA SER A 34 -6.97 7.67 -5.28
C SER A 34 -8.50 7.66 -5.24
N LYS A 35 -9.10 6.79 -6.05
CA LYS A 35 -10.54 6.50 -6.05
C LYS A 35 -10.79 5.15 -5.42
N LEU A 36 -12.05 4.71 -5.48
CA LEU A 36 -12.46 3.38 -5.04
C LEU A 36 -11.66 2.31 -5.77
N ASP A 37 -11.68 2.38 -7.10
CA ASP A 37 -10.92 1.51 -7.99
C ASP A 37 -9.74 2.23 -8.64
N PHE A 38 -8.92 1.45 -9.35
CA PHE A 38 -7.87 1.97 -10.23
C PHE A 38 -8.44 2.96 -11.22
N HIS A 39 -7.72 4.05 -11.46
CA HIS A 39 -8.09 5.03 -12.47
C HIS A 39 -6.87 5.62 -13.15
N VAL A 40 -7.07 6.13 -14.36
CA VAL A 40 -6.04 6.82 -15.12
C VAL A 40 -6.00 8.28 -14.68
N GLN A 41 -4.81 8.80 -14.47
CA GLN A 41 -4.53 10.22 -14.23
C GLN A 41 -3.25 10.62 -14.98
N GLU A 42 -3.01 11.92 -15.11
CA GLU A 42 -1.72 12.41 -15.56
C GLU A 42 -0.70 12.30 -14.42
N SER A 43 0.50 11.85 -14.76
CA SER A 43 1.68 11.93 -13.89
C SER A 43 2.27 13.34 -13.94
N ASN A 44 3.13 13.65 -12.99
CA ASN A 44 3.84 14.94 -12.91
C ASN A 44 4.68 15.22 -14.18
N ASP A 45 5.08 14.18 -14.89
CA ASP A 45 5.85 14.26 -16.14
C ASP A 45 4.96 14.44 -17.39
N GLY A 46 3.64 14.62 -17.23
CA GLY A 46 2.68 14.81 -18.31
C GLY A 46 2.30 13.51 -19.06
N ASN A 47 2.76 12.36 -18.59
CA ASN A 47 2.40 11.05 -19.14
C ASN A 47 1.18 10.45 -18.45
N ASN A 48 0.44 9.57 -19.14
CA ASN A 48 -0.63 8.81 -18.51
C ASN A 48 -0.08 7.81 -17.50
N ALA A 49 -0.61 7.84 -16.29
CA ALA A 49 -0.32 6.92 -15.21
C ALA A 49 -1.60 6.29 -14.67
N VAL A 50 -1.47 5.10 -14.09
CA VAL A 50 -2.56 4.41 -13.39
C VAL A 50 -2.35 4.60 -11.89
N ARG A 51 -3.31 5.26 -11.23
CA ARG A 51 -3.32 5.41 -9.77
C ARG A 51 -3.98 4.21 -9.12
N PHE A 52 -3.33 3.68 -8.09
CA PHE A 52 -3.88 2.59 -7.27
C PHE A 52 -5.23 2.97 -6.64
N GLY A 53 -6.21 2.06 -6.72
CA GLY A 53 -7.48 2.19 -6.02
C GLY A 53 -7.35 1.86 -4.54
N LEU A 54 -8.07 2.58 -3.67
CA LEU A 54 -8.00 2.35 -2.22
C LEU A 54 -8.61 1.00 -1.81
N CYS A 55 -9.61 0.48 -2.54
CA CYS A 55 -10.19 -0.85 -2.28
C CYS A 55 -9.26 -2.00 -2.68
N ALA A 56 -8.22 -1.75 -3.47
CA ALA A 56 -7.24 -2.77 -3.83
C ALA A 56 -6.23 -3.06 -2.70
N VAL A 57 -6.27 -2.28 -1.62
CA VAL A 57 -5.42 -2.49 -0.44
C VAL A 57 -6.08 -3.51 0.48
N LYS A 58 -5.37 -4.61 0.76
CA LYS A 58 -5.85 -5.65 1.66
C LYS A 58 -6.21 -5.07 3.02
N ASN A 59 -7.30 -5.58 3.60
CA ASN A 59 -7.92 -5.11 4.84
C ASN A 59 -8.60 -3.73 4.78
N VAL A 60 -8.58 -3.05 3.63
CA VAL A 60 -9.33 -1.81 3.45
C VAL A 60 -10.68 -2.17 2.81
N GLY A 61 -11.74 -2.15 3.61
CA GLY A 61 -13.08 -2.43 3.13
C GLY A 61 -13.68 -1.26 2.36
N GLU A 62 -14.61 -1.55 1.45
CA GLU A 62 -15.28 -0.52 0.63
C GLU A 62 -15.94 0.59 1.48
N GLY A 63 -16.54 0.25 2.62
CA GLY A 63 -17.12 1.24 3.53
C GLY A 63 -16.10 2.25 4.09
N ALA A 64 -14.86 1.81 4.34
CA ALA A 64 -13.79 2.70 4.79
C ALA A 64 -13.38 3.68 3.68
N VAL A 65 -13.32 3.20 2.44
CA VAL A 65 -13.00 4.02 1.27
C VAL A 65 -14.11 5.01 0.96
N ILE A 66 -15.37 4.58 1.02
CA ILE A 66 -16.53 5.45 0.82
C ILE A 66 -16.51 6.60 1.84
N GLU A 67 -16.19 6.32 3.11
CA GLU A 67 -16.09 7.37 4.13
C GLU A 67 -15.01 8.41 3.79
N ILE A 68 -13.82 7.97 3.36
CA ILE A 68 -12.72 8.86 2.95
C ILE A 68 -13.13 9.70 1.74
N LEU A 69 -13.72 9.07 0.71
CA LEU A 69 -14.14 9.75 -0.52
C LEU A 69 -15.28 10.74 -0.27
N ARG A 70 -16.22 10.39 0.61
CA ARG A 70 -17.31 11.28 1.04
C ARG A 70 -16.75 12.53 1.70
N ALA A 71 -15.90 12.37 2.71
CA ALA A 71 -15.25 13.48 3.39
C ALA A 71 -14.46 14.36 2.41
N ARG A 72 -13.70 13.74 1.50
CA ARG A 72 -12.95 14.46 0.45
C ARG A 72 -13.87 15.20 -0.53
N SER A 73 -15.05 14.66 -0.83
CA SER A 73 -16.01 15.34 -1.71
C SER A 73 -16.69 16.55 -1.05
N GLU A 74 -16.85 16.53 0.27
CA GLU A 74 -17.48 17.62 1.04
C GLU A 74 -16.47 18.73 1.38
N HIS A 75 -15.24 18.36 1.72
CA HIS A 75 -14.20 19.27 2.19
C HIS A 75 -13.18 19.67 1.10
N GLY A 76 -12.93 18.78 0.14
CA GLY A 76 -11.79 18.89 -0.77
C GLY A 76 -10.60 18.05 -0.30
N SER A 77 -9.43 18.33 -0.87
CA SER A 77 -8.19 17.61 -0.50
C SER A 77 -7.75 17.97 0.92
N PHE A 78 -7.32 16.96 1.66
CA PHE A 78 -6.79 17.12 3.01
C PHE A 78 -5.38 17.69 2.96
N ASN A 79 -5.13 18.78 3.68
CA ASN A 79 -3.83 19.46 3.65
C ASN A 79 -2.82 18.90 4.65
N ASN A 80 -3.32 18.38 5.78
CA ASN A 80 -2.52 17.83 6.86
C ASN A 80 -3.29 16.72 7.60
N LEU A 81 -2.64 16.11 8.59
CA LEU A 81 -3.22 15.01 9.33
C LEU A 81 -4.43 15.41 10.21
N ASP A 82 -4.40 16.62 10.78
CA ASP A 82 -5.48 17.16 11.60
C ASP A 82 -6.75 17.34 10.74
N ASP A 83 -6.56 17.84 9.52
CA ASP A 83 -7.60 18.04 8.52
C ASP A 83 -8.24 16.70 8.13
N PHE A 84 -7.41 15.69 7.86
CA PHE A 84 -7.87 14.32 7.60
C PHE A 84 -8.68 13.75 8.77
N CYS A 85 -8.20 13.88 10.01
CA CYS A 85 -8.89 13.34 11.19
C CYS A 85 -10.18 14.09 11.54
N THR A 86 -10.25 15.39 11.22
CA THR A 86 -11.41 16.25 11.45
C THR A 86 -12.54 15.92 10.49
N HIS A 87 -12.23 15.68 9.22
CA HIS A 87 -13.21 15.46 8.17
C HIS A 87 -13.57 13.99 7.95
N VAL A 88 -12.63 13.07 8.14
CA VAL A 88 -12.84 11.62 7.99
C VAL A 88 -13.15 11.01 9.36
N ASP A 89 -14.29 10.32 9.49
CA ASP A 89 -14.61 9.58 10.72
C ASP A 89 -13.82 8.27 10.77
N LEU A 90 -12.68 8.29 11.48
CA LEU A 90 -11.78 7.14 11.57
C LEU A 90 -12.41 5.94 12.31
N ARG A 91 -13.52 6.12 13.03
CA ARG A 91 -14.30 5.02 13.62
C ARG A 91 -14.91 4.14 12.54
N LYS A 92 -15.36 4.75 11.44
CA LYS A 92 -15.94 4.05 10.29
C LYS A 92 -14.88 3.47 9.35
N VAL A 93 -13.73 4.13 9.23
CA VAL A 93 -12.56 3.59 8.51
C VAL A 93 -12.04 2.34 9.23
N GLY A 94 -11.88 2.42 10.55
CA GLY A 94 -11.43 1.33 11.40
C GLY A 94 -9.89 1.20 11.46
N LYS A 95 -9.39 0.80 12.63
CA LYS A 95 -7.95 0.71 12.93
C LYS A 95 -7.17 -0.16 11.93
N ARG A 96 -7.72 -1.31 11.54
CA ARG A 96 -7.05 -2.26 10.64
C ARG A 96 -6.89 -1.70 9.22
N ALA A 97 -7.90 -0.98 8.73
CA ALA A 97 -7.85 -0.33 7.43
C ALA A 97 -6.86 0.84 7.46
N LEU A 98 -6.93 1.68 8.51
CA LEU A 98 -5.98 2.79 8.70
C LEU A 98 -4.53 2.31 8.75
N ASP A 99 -4.24 1.27 9.53
CA ASP A 99 -2.91 0.62 9.58
C ASP A 99 -2.43 0.15 8.21
N SER A 100 -3.31 -0.47 7.43
CA SER A 100 -2.97 -0.95 6.09
C SER A 100 -2.71 0.22 5.14
N LEU A 101 -3.53 1.28 5.19
CA LEU A 101 -3.36 2.50 4.38
C LEU A 101 -2.04 3.22 4.66
N VAL A 102 -1.67 3.36 5.94
CA VAL A 102 -0.37 3.95 6.31
C VAL A 102 0.78 3.09 5.80
N LYS A 103 0.71 1.76 5.98
CA LYS A 103 1.78 0.84 5.55
C LYS A 103 2.07 0.86 4.06
N VAL A 104 1.05 1.08 3.23
CA VAL A 104 1.18 1.15 1.77
C VAL A 104 1.43 2.56 1.24
N GLY A 105 1.54 3.55 2.13
CA GLY A 105 1.91 4.92 1.79
C GLY A 105 0.77 5.85 1.39
N ALA A 106 -0.48 5.45 1.65
CA ALA A 106 -1.63 6.28 1.26
C ALA A 106 -1.71 7.62 2.02
N LEU A 107 -0.98 7.74 3.14
CA LEU A 107 -0.94 8.91 4.02
C LEU A 107 0.47 9.55 4.09
N ASP A 108 1.43 9.14 3.25
CA ASP A 108 2.83 9.60 3.32
C ASP A 108 3.00 11.12 3.12
N MET A 109 1.99 11.78 2.54
CA MET A 109 1.99 13.23 2.35
C MET A 109 1.78 14.02 3.64
N PHE A 110 1.31 13.38 4.71
CA PHE A 110 1.05 14.05 5.98
C PHE A 110 2.23 13.96 6.93
N GLU A 111 2.75 12.75 7.16
CA GLU A 111 3.82 12.47 8.12
C GLU A 111 4.50 11.14 7.78
N GLU A 112 5.63 10.88 8.44
CA GLU A 112 6.37 9.63 8.29
C GLU A 112 5.57 8.41 8.82
N ARG A 113 5.73 7.26 8.15
CA ARG A 113 4.94 6.04 8.46
C ARG A 113 5.17 5.53 9.88
N ASN A 114 6.37 5.65 10.43
CA ASN A 114 6.72 5.29 11.82
C ASN A 114 5.85 6.04 12.84
N LYS A 115 5.76 7.37 12.71
CA LYS A 115 4.93 8.21 13.58
C LYS A 115 3.45 7.91 13.42
N LEU A 116 2.98 7.80 12.18
CA LEU A 116 1.58 7.48 11.89
C LEU A 116 1.17 6.12 12.47
N LEU A 117 1.99 5.08 12.30
CA LEU A 117 1.73 3.75 12.85
C LEU A 117 1.80 3.72 14.38
N GLY A 118 2.77 4.42 14.97
CA GLY A 118 2.86 4.58 16.43
C GLY A 118 1.65 5.29 17.04
N SER A 119 0.97 6.12 16.25
CA SER A 119 -0.09 7.02 16.74
C SER A 119 -1.50 6.63 16.31
N ILE A 120 -1.72 5.44 15.74
CA ILE A 120 -3.05 5.01 15.23
C ILE A 120 -4.14 5.12 16.30
N GLU A 121 -3.84 4.75 17.55
CA GLU A 121 -4.84 4.82 18.62
C GLU A 121 -5.21 6.26 18.97
N GLN A 122 -4.23 7.15 19.01
CA GLN A 122 -4.42 8.58 19.27
C GLN A 122 -5.22 9.23 18.15
N LEU A 123 -4.89 8.94 16.89
CA LEU A 123 -5.60 9.44 15.71
C LEU A 123 -7.09 9.05 15.73
N VAL A 124 -7.37 7.76 15.96
CA VAL A 124 -8.75 7.26 16.07
C VAL A 124 -9.48 7.89 17.26
N GLY A 125 -8.79 8.08 18.39
CA GLY A 125 -9.32 8.74 19.57
C GLY A 125 -9.70 10.20 19.32
N ALA A 126 -8.80 10.97 18.71
CA ALA A 126 -9.00 12.37 18.36
C ALA A 126 -10.16 12.55 17.38
N SER A 127 -10.15 11.82 16.26
CA SER A 127 -11.25 11.83 15.29
C SER A 127 -12.59 11.48 15.93
N SER A 128 -12.62 10.43 16.76
CA SER A 128 -13.83 10.03 17.52
C SER A 128 -14.37 11.15 18.42
N ALA A 129 -13.49 11.88 19.11
CA ALA A 129 -13.89 12.99 19.96
C ALA A 129 -14.49 14.15 19.15
N ILE A 130 -13.85 14.51 18.03
CA ILE A 130 -14.31 15.56 17.12
C ILE A 130 -15.70 15.24 16.56
N HIS A 131 -15.88 14.04 16.00
CA HIS A 131 -17.16 13.66 15.38
C HIS A 131 -18.27 13.51 16.42
N LYS A 132 -17.98 13.02 17.64
CA LYS A 132 -18.97 13.00 18.74
C LYS A 132 -19.40 14.40 19.16
N ALA A 133 -18.46 15.35 19.27
CA ALA A 133 -18.80 16.73 19.62
C ALA A 133 -19.71 17.38 18.56
N LYS A 134 -19.44 17.10 17.28
CA LYS A 134 -20.27 17.54 16.14
C LYS A 134 -21.67 16.94 16.18
N GLU A 135 -21.80 15.64 16.48
CA GLU A 135 -23.09 14.93 16.60
C GLU A 135 -23.97 15.48 17.73
N VAL A 136 -23.37 15.86 18.87
CA VAL A 136 -24.09 16.36 20.05
C VAL A 136 -24.43 17.86 19.92
N GLY A 137 -24.05 18.52 18.83
CA GLY A 137 -24.30 19.94 18.61
C GLY A 137 -23.48 20.87 19.52
N GLN A 138 -22.41 20.35 20.15
CA GLN A 138 -21.43 21.14 20.91
C GLN A 138 -20.44 21.84 19.98
N ILE A 139 -20.93 22.46 18.91
CA ILE A 139 -20.12 23.09 17.86
C ILE A 139 -19.72 24.52 18.27
N SER A 140 -20.44 25.11 19.24
CA SER A 140 -20.34 26.53 19.60
C SER A 140 -19.04 26.98 20.30
N MET A 141 -18.08 26.10 20.62
CA MET A 141 -16.78 26.52 21.18
C MET A 141 -15.58 26.30 20.24
N PHE A 142 -15.69 25.42 19.24
CA PHE A 142 -14.62 25.18 18.27
C PHE A 142 -14.82 25.97 16.96
N ASP A 143 -16.06 26.36 16.64
CA ASP A 143 -16.42 27.13 15.43
C ASP A 143 -16.31 28.66 15.62
N ILE A 144 -16.03 29.13 16.86
CA ILE A 144 -15.83 30.55 17.19
C ILE A 144 -14.35 30.96 17.09
N LEU A 145 -13.45 29.99 16.96
CA LEU A 145 -12.04 30.27 16.82
C LEU A 145 -11.76 30.54 15.33
N PRO A 146 -11.14 31.68 14.98
CA PRO A 146 -10.77 31.95 13.60
C PRO A 146 -9.88 30.82 13.09
N GLU A 147 -9.89 30.54 11.78
CA GLU A 147 -9.10 29.48 11.10
C GLU A 147 -7.58 29.50 11.42
N ASP A 148 -7.10 30.52 12.13
CA ASP A 148 -5.71 30.73 12.57
C ASP A 148 -5.46 30.34 14.05
N VAL A 149 -6.47 29.86 14.79
CA VAL A 149 -6.27 29.21 16.10
C VAL A 149 -6.26 27.73 15.85
N GLY A 150 -5.04 27.22 15.64
CA GLY A 150 -4.79 25.82 15.31
C GLY A 150 -5.68 24.88 16.12
N THR A 151 -6.34 23.98 15.40
CA THR A 151 -6.59 22.64 15.92
C THR A 151 -5.35 22.25 16.71
N GLU A 152 -5.49 21.98 18.01
CA GLU A 152 -4.40 21.38 18.79
C GLU A 152 -3.86 20.24 17.92
N LYS A 153 -2.62 20.41 17.44
CA LYS A 153 -2.02 19.44 16.53
C LYS A 153 -2.15 18.09 17.20
N ILE A 154 -2.58 17.08 16.47
CA ILE A 154 -2.62 15.74 17.02
C ILE A 154 -1.17 15.38 17.39
N ASP A 155 -0.90 15.32 18.69
CA ASP A 155 0.42 14.96 19.21
C ASP A 155 0.70 13.51 18.82
N LEU A 156 1.54 13.35 17.81
CA LEU A 156 2.04 12.06 17.39
C LEU A 156 3.11 11.58 18.36
N VAL A 157 3.31 10.27 18.40
CA VAL A 157 4.45 9.68 19.09
C VAL A 157 5.74 10.17 18.43
N ASP A 158 6.53 10.91 19.20
CA ASP A 158 7.89 11.29 18.85
C ASP A 158 8.89 10.15 19.16
N ASP A 159 10.05 10.19 18.50
CA ASP A 159 11.19 9.28 18.75
C ASP A 159 10.90 7.80 18.46
N VAL A 160 10.33 7.54 17.27
CA VAL A 160 10.10 6.19 16.76
C VAL A 160 11.14 5.87 15.68
N ASP A 161 11.85 4.76 15.85
CA ASP A 161 12.78 4.25 14.83
C ASP A 161 12.08 4.10 13.47
N ASP A 162 12.74 4.53 12.40
CA ASP A 162 12.23 4.36 11.05
C ASP A 162 12.29 2.89 10.60
N PHE A 163 11.43 2.53 9.65
CA PHE A 163 11.36 1.17 9.14
C PHE A 163 12.44 0.90 8.11
N SER A 164 13.08 -0.27 8.22
CA SER A 164 14.02 -0.69 7.18
C SER A 164 13.34 -0.79 5.80
N PRO A 165 14.04 -0.49 4.69
CA PRO A 165 13.48 -0.64 3.34
C PRO A 165 12.99 -2.06 3.03
N LYS A 166 13.53 -3.08 3.71
CA LYS A 166 13.06 -4.47 3.61
C LYS A 166 11.67 -4.64 4.21
N GLN A 167 11.40 -3.98 5.33
CA GLN A 167 10.11 -4.02 6.02
C GLN A 167 9.02 -3.29 5.23
N LEU A 168 9.33 -2.11 4.69
CA LEU A 168 8.40 -1.36 3.84
C LEU A 168 7.99 -2.20 2.61
N ARG A 169 8.97 -2.75 1.88
CA ARG A 169 8.72 -3.62 0.73
C ARG A 169 7.92 -4.86 1.08
N LYS A 170 8.15 -5.44 2.26
CA LYS A 170 7.35 -6.57 2.75
C LYS A 170 5.87 -6.18 2.91
N TRP A 171 5.59 -5.02 3.48
CA TRP A 171 4.21 -4.55 3.63
C TRP A 171 3.53 -4.29 2.29
N GLU A 172 4.22 -3.68 1.33
CA GLU A 172 3.67 -3.49 -0.02
C GLU A 172 3.30 -4.82 -0.67
N LYS A 173 4.18 -5.82 -0.57
CA LYS A 173 3.90 -7.17 -1.09
C LYS A 173 2.73 -7.83 -0.36
N ASP A 174 2.69 -7.74 0.98
CA ASP A 174 1.68 -8.41 1.80
C ASP A 174 0.28 -7.76 1.68
N LEU A 175 0.21 -6.45 1.46
CA LEU A 175 -1.03 -5.66 1.46
C LEU A 175 -1.55 -5.32 0.07
N VAL A 176 -0.69 -5.24 -0.94
CA VAL A 176 -1.07 -4.82 -2.30
C VAL A 176 -0.66 -5.87 -3.34
N GLY A 177 0.13 -6.87 -2.97
CA GLY A 177 0.58 -7.93 -3.89
C GLY A 177 1.75 -7.51 -4.78
N VAL A 178 2.15 -6.24 -4.78
CA VAL A 178 3.25 -5.69 -5.59
C VAL A 178 4.18 -4.81 -4.77
N TYR A 179 5.42 -4.68 -5.23
CA TYR A 179 6.29 -3.61 -4.77
C TYR A 179 5.87 -2.32 -5.46
N ILE A 180 5.36 -1.37 -4.69
CA ILE A 180 4.99 -0.05 -5.18
C ILE A 180 6.27 0.79 -5.29
N SER A 181 7.13 0.70 -4.27
CA SER A 181 8.51 1.17 -4.28
C SER A 181 9.40 0.28 -5.17
N ASP A 182 10.57 0.81 -5.58
CA ASP A 182 11.50 0.14 -6.50
C ASP A 182 11.64 -1.36 -6.20
N HIS A 183 11.36 -2.17 -7.23
CA HIS A 183 11.49 -3.62 -7.14
C HIS A 183 12.89 -3.95 -6.61
N PRO A 184 13.06 -4.86 -5.63
CA PRO A 184 14.37 -5.28 -5.12
C PRO A 184 15.37 -5.73 -6.19
N LEU A 185 14.88 -6.11 -7.37
CA LEU A 185 15.67 -6.52 -8.51
C LEU A 185 16.05 -5.32 -9.39
N LEU A 186 15.27 -4.23 -9.44
CA LEU A 186 15.55 -3.06 -10.30
C LEU A 186 16.90 -2.42 -10.02
N ALA A 187 17.35 -2.41 -8.75
CA ALA A 187 18.69 -1.95 -8.38
C ALA A 187 19.82 -2.70 -9.12
N ASN A 188 19.59 -3.97 -9.50
CA ASN A 188 20.56 -4.83 -10.15
C ASN A 188 20.11 -5.33 -11.55
N ILE A 189 18.87 -5.05 -11.99
CA ILE A 189 18.31 -5.57 -13.25
C ILE A 189 19.16 -5.14 -14.42
N ALA A 190 19.60 -3.87 -14.47
CA ALA A 190 20.48 -3.38 -15.52
C ALA A 190 21.81 -4.16 -15.64
N GLN A 191 22.24 -4.87 -14.58
CA GLN A 191 23.47 -5.69 -14.58
C GLN A 191 23.21 -7.14 -15.02
N ILE A 192 21.96 -7.60 -15.00
CA ILE A 192 21.58 -8.99 -15.28
C ILE A 192 20.61 -9.12 -16.45
N GLU A 193 20.16 -8.01 -17.04
CA GLU A 193 19.20 -7.94 -18.13
C GLU A 193 19.68 -8.74 -19.34
N ASP A 194 20.98 -8.65 -19.68
CA ASP A 194 21.61 -9.39 -20.78
C ASP A 194 21.61 -10.93 -20.60
N ILE A 195 21.35 -11.40 -19.37
CA ILE A 195 21.41 -12.83 -19.00
C ILE A 195 20.00 -13.42 -18.88
N ILE A 196 18.98 -12.59 -18.68
CA ILE A 196 17.59 -13.04 -18.52
C ILE A 196 17.02 -13.38 -19.91
N THR A 197 16.62 -14.63 -20.09
CA THR A 197 16.09 -15.10 -21.39
C THR A 197 14.59 -15.36 -21.38
N ALA A 198 13.94 -15.28 -20.21
CA ALA A 198 12.50 -15.40 -20.06
C ALA A 198 12.04 -14.74 -18.75
N TYR A 199 10.74 -14.46 -18.64
CA TYR A 199 10.11 -14.07 -17.38
C TYR A 199 9.16 -15.15 -16.89
N SER A 200 8.77 -15.08 -15.61
CA SER A 200 7.90 -16.09 -14.99
C SER A 200 6.57 -16.29 -15.70
N ILE A 201 6.08 -15.26 -16.41
CA ILE A 201 4.82 -15.31 -17.15
C ILE A 201 4.95 -16.04 -18.50
N ASP A 202 6.13 -16.01 -19.11
CA ASP A 202 6.36 -16.61 -20.43
C ASP A 202 6.65 -18.11 -20.33
N LEU A 203 6.78 -18.63 -19.11
CA LEU A 203 7.18 -20.03 -18.85
C LEU A 203 6.19 -21.05 -19.43
N SER A 204 4.90 -20.71 -19.51
CA SER A 204 3.90 -21.58 -20.14
C SER A 204 4.16 -21.80 -21.62
N ASP A 205 4.77 -20.83 -22.30
CA ASP A 205 5.01 -20.84 -23.74
C ASP A 205 6.44 -21.31 -24.10
N MET A 206 7.25 -21.63 -23.08
CA MET A 206 8.67 -21.97 -23.21
C MET A 206 8.95 -23.47 -22.97
N ASP A 207 7.94 -24.34 -23.12
CA ASP A 207 8.08 -25.78 -22.89
C ASP A 207 9.22 -26.40 -23.74
N GLY A 208 10.09 -27.16 -23.09
CA GLY A 208 11.29 -27.77 -23.70
C GLY A 208 12.47 -26.84 -23.97
N LYS A 209 12.43 -25.55 -23.61
CA LYS A 209 13.54 -24.59 -23.78
C LYS A 209 14.31 -24.37 -22.48
N ILE A 210 15.63 -24.21 -22.58
CA ILE A 210 16.45 -23.76 -21.45
C ILE A 210 16.26 -22.25 -21.33
N VAL A 211 15.81 -21.81 -20.15
CA VAL A 211 15.60 -20.40 -19.85
C VAL A 211 16.32 -19.99 -18.57
N THR A 212 16.77 -18.74 -18.53
CA THR A 212 17.36 -18.10 -17.36
C THR A 212 16.38 -17.05 -16.83
N LEU A 213 16.00 -17.20 -15.57
CA LEU A 213 15.09 -16.31 -14.85
C LEU A 213 15.85 -15.59 -13.74
N ALA A 214 15.56 -14.31 -13.55
CA ALA A 214 15.94 -13.57 -12.35
C ALA A 214 14.70 -13.34 -11.49
N GLY A 215 14.82 -13.59 -10.18
CA GLY A 215 13.71 -13.51 -9.25
C GLY A 215 14.18 -13.36 -7.81
N THR A 216 13.25 -13.02 -6.93
CA THR A 216 13.49 -13.09 -5.48
C THR A 216 13.04 -14.46 -4.96
N ILE A 217 13.87 -15.10 -4.13
CA ILE A 217 13.50 -16.37 -3.48
C ILE A 217 12.43 -16.07 -2.42
N ALA A 218 11.18 -16.50 -2.67
CA ALA A 218 10.06 -16.31 -1.74
C ALA A 218 10.09 -17.34 -0.61
N THR A 219 10.36 -18.60 -0.94
CA THR A 219 10.35 -19.72 0.00
C THR A 219 11.42 -20.72 -0.40
N PHE A 220 12.11 -21.32 0.57
CA PHE A 220 13.08 -22.39 0.34
C PHE A 220 12.68 -23.60 1.19
N GLU A 221 12.28 -24.69 0.54
CA GLU A 221 12.02 -25.98 1.19
C GLU A 221 13.18 -26.93 0.92
N TYR A 222 13.77 -27.49 1.98
CA TYR A 222 14.73 -28.58 1.86
C TYR A 222 14.05 -29.90 2.25
N THR A 223 14.06 -30.88 1.34
CA THR A 223 13.60 -32.24 1.64
C THR A 223 14.83 -33.13 1.79
N LEU A 224 15.13 -33.59 3.02
CA LEU A 224 16.14 -34.62 3.25
C LEU A 224 15.59 -35.99 2.83
N LEU A 225 15.92 -36.43 1.62
CA LEU A 225 15.70 -37.81 1.21
C LEU A 225 16.71 -38.73 1.91
N ARG A 226 16.33 -39.29 3.07
CA ARG A 226 17.02 -40.48 3.60
C ARG A 226 16.54 -41.71 2.84
N LYS A 227 17.34 -42.21 1.90
CA LYS A 227 17.17 -43.57 1.38
C LYS A 227 18.51 -44.28 1.14
N VAL A 228 18.62 -45.42 1.84
CA VAL A 228 19.29 -46.68 1.47
C VAL A 228 20.81 -46.73 1.63
N ILE A 229 21.27 -47.07 2.85
CA ILE A 229 22.43 -47.96 3.03
C ILE A 229 21.87 -49.38 3.09
N GLN A 230 21.71 -49.99 1.91
CA GLN A 230 21.57 -51.43 1.77
C GLN A 230 22.51 -51.82 0.63
N TRP A 231 23.26 -52.91 0.86
CA TRP A 231 24.28 -53.55 0.00
C TRP A 231 25.74 -53.15 0.24
N LEU A 232 26.43 -53.89 1.13
CA LEU A 232 27.48 -54.87 0.77
C LEU A 232 28.34 -55.18 2.01
N LEU A 233 28.16 -56.38 2.59
CA LEU A 233 29.22 -57.24 3.14
C LEU A 233 28.55 -58.50 3.72
N SER A 234 28.17 -59.40 2.81
CA SER A 234 28.19 -60.84 3.07
C SER A 234 29.06 -61.44 1.97
N LEU A 235 30.33 -61.62 2.32
CA LEU A 235 31.20 -62.71 1.92
C LEU A 235 31.98 -63.10 3.17
#